data_AF-A0AA39FNN9-F1
#
_entry.id   AF-A0AA39FNN9-F1
#
_cell.length_a   1.000
_cell.length_b   1.000
_cell.length_c   1.000
_cell.angle_alpha   90.00
_cell.angle_beta   90.00
_cell.angle_gamma   90.00
#
_symmetry.space_group_name_H-M   'P 1'
#
loop_
_entity.id
_entity.type
_entity.pdbx_description
1 polymer ?
#
loop_
_entity_poly.entity_id
_entity_poly.type
_entity_poly.pdbx_seq_one_letter_code
_entity_poly.pdbx_strand_id
1 'polypeptide(L)'
;MSKRTKLETLNCTKKLRSSSQLKINHDEETVNAEPTGTVSKYFNPKVVEPKKKSNRKKKSVEIKYENNDKNDDHNEKNGNEQEKWYPKNWEETLNFIREMRKNSTAPVDEMGCHKCSDTKATPPIFRYQSLVALMLSSQTKDQTNHAAMERLKAHGCTPTNIVGTSDEILGKLIYPVSFWKRKVQYIKRTSEILLKDYNGDIPDTIEGLCALPGVGPKMGHICMDIAWNKISGIGVDTHVHRICNRLQWVKKQAKSPEETRKQLESWLPKNIWSEINYLLVGFGQEICQPQRPKCEQCLNKKLCPFAKANNSK
;
A
#
# COMPACT_ATOMS: atom_id res chain seq x y z
N MET A 1 -25.36 -64.89 -10.77
CA MET A 1 -25.92 -63.94 -11.74
C MET A 1 -24.82 -62.97 -12.16
N SER A 2 -24.36 -63.12 -13.39
CA SER A 2 -23.33 -62.33 -14.05
C SER A 2 -23.93 -61.04 -14.59
N LYS A 3 -23.25 -59.90 -14.46
CA LYS A 3 -23.19 -58.88 -15.50
C LYS A 3 -21.92 -58.05 -15.38
N ARG A 4 -21.31 -57.89 -16.54
CA ARG A 4 -19.95 -57.51 -16.89
C ARG A 4 -20.03 -56.17 -17.63
N THR A 5 -18.92 -55.44 -17.70
CA THR A 5 -18.55 -54.45 -18.75
C THR A 5 -19.34 -53.12 -18.76
N LYS A 6 -18.78 -51.95 -19.12
CA LYS A 6 -17.76 -51.63 -20.13
C LYS A 6 -17.11 -50.26 -19.85
N LEU A 7 -15.82 -50.18 -20.16
CA LEU A 7 -15.01 -48.97 -20.34
C LEU A 7 -15.27 -48.43 -21.75
N GLU A 8 -15.51 -47.12 -21.91
CA GLU A 8 -15.50 -46.46 -23.22
C GLU A 8 -14.54 -45.27 -23.22
N THR A 9 -13.45 -45.47 -23.96
CA THR A 9 -12.52 -44.47 -24.48
C THR A 9 -13.14 -43.74 -25.68
N LEU A 10 -13.08 -42.42 -25.70
CA LEU A 10 -13.30 -41.61 -26.91
C LEU A 10 -12.07 -40.74 -27.17
N ASN A 11 -11.27 -41.17 -28.14
CA ASN A 11 -10.31 -40.36 -28.87
C ASN A 11 -11.06 -39.45 -29.85
N CYS A 12 -10.73 -38.16 -29.89
CA CYS A 12 -10.99 -37.34 -31.07
C CYS A 12 -9.69 -36.66 -31.50
N THR A 13 -9.33 -36.89 -32.76
CA THR A 13 -8.10 -36.44 -33.42
C THR A 13 -8.42 -35.38 -34.47
N LYS A 14 -7.41 -34.55 -34.80
CA LYS A 14 -7.29 -33.64 -35.96
C LYS A 14 -8.08 -32.32 -35.82
N LYS A 15 -7.59 -31.15 -36.25
CA LYS A 15 -6.53 -30.82 -37.20
C LYS A 15 -6.15 -29.33 -36.99
N LEU A 16 -4.86 -29.02 -36.96
CA LEU A 16 -4.33 -27.67 -37.20
C LEU A 16 -4.76 -27.19 -38.60
N ARG A 17 -5.22 -25.94 -38.70
CA ARG A 17 -5.28 -25.21 -39.96
C ARG A 17 -4.59 -23.86 -39.80
N SER A 18 -3.46 -23.75 -40.48
CA SER A 18 -2.80 -22.51 -40.88
C SER A 18 -3.74 -21.71 -41.79
N SER A 19 -3.76 -20.40 -41.64
CA SER A 19 -4.23 -19.48 -42.69
C SER A 19 -3.26 -18.30 -42.82
N SER A 20 -2.46 -18.38 -43.89
CA SER A 20 -2.30 -17.38 -44.95
C SER A 20 -2.14 -15.90 -44.58
N GLN A 21 -0.97 -15.39 -44.99
CA GLN A 21 -0.68 -14.00 -45.32
C GLN A 21 -1.77 -13.38 -46.21
N LEU A 22 -2.19 -12.18 -45.84
CA LEU A 22 -2.76 -11.18 -46.76
C LEU A 22 -2.03 -9.86 -46.49
N LYS A 23 -1.23 -9.45 -47.47
CA LYS A 23 -0.81 -8.05 -47.67
C LYS A 23 -2.01 -7.28 -48.19
N ILE A 24 -2.15 -6.00 -47.84
CA ILE A 24 -2.44 -4.88 -48.75
C ILE A 24 -2.44 -3.55 -47.96
N ASN A 25 -1.53 -2.68 -48.44
CA ASN A 25 -1.55 -1.23 -48.66
C ASN A 25 -1.88 -0.22 -47.55
N HIS A 26 -0.95 0.74 -47.47
CA HIS A 26 -1.09 2.12 -47.01
C HIS A 26 -2.29 2.81 -47.64
N ASP A 27 -3.06 3.53 -46.82
CA ASP A 27 -3.70 4.79 -47.19
C ASP A 27 -3.66 5.74 -45.98
N GLU A 28 -3.08 6.92 -46.20
CA GLU A 28 -3.07 8.05 -45.27
C GLU A 28 -4.44 8.73 -45.29
N GLU A 29 -5.12 8.81 -44.14
CA GLU A 29 -6.23 9.75 -43.97
C GLU A 29 -6.00 10.57 -42.70
N THR A 30 -5.64 11.84 -42.92
CA THR A 30 -5.63 12.90 -41.93
C THR A 30 -7.06 13.26 -41.53
N VAL A 31 -7.40 13.12 -40.25
CA VAL A 31 -8.66 13.63 -39.70
C VAL A 31 -8.35 14.63 -38.59
N ASN A 32 -8.56 15.91 -38.88
CA ASN A 32 -8.60 16.99 -37.91
C ASN A 32 -9.89 16.86 -37.07
N ALA A 33 -9.76 16.79 -35.75
CA ALA A 33 -10.88 16.92 -34.82
C ALA A 33 -10.51 17.86 -33.67
N GLU A 34 -11.21 18.98 -33.59
CA GLU A 34 -11.11 19.97 -32.51
C GLU A 34 -11.61 19.39 -31.17
N PRO A 35 -10.96 19.69 -30.03
CA PRO A 35 -11.41 19.20 -28.74
C PRO A 35 -12.44 20.16 -28.13
N THR A 36 -13.72 19.76 -28.14
CA THR A 36 -14.73 20.36 -27.25
C THR A 36 -14.70 19.62 -25.91
N GLY A 37 -14.07 20.23 -24.91
CA GLY A 37 -13.95 19.67 -23.56
C GLY A 37 -14.05 20.75 -22.49
N THR A 38 -15.22 20.87 -21.88
CA THR A 38 -15.50 21.74 -20.74
C THR A 38 -14.58 21.42 -19.56
N VAL A 39 -13.75 22.41 -19.18
CA VAL A 39 -12.77 22.30 -18.08
C VAL A 39 -13.47 22.36 -16.72
N SER A 40 -13.09 21.43 -15.83
CA SER A 40 -13.54 21.38 -14.44
C SER A 40 -12.98 22.57 -13.63
N LYS A 41 -13.88 23.32 -12.98
CA LYS A 41 -13.67 24.55 -12.18
C LYS A 41 -12.80 24.45 -10.91
N TYR A 42 -12.03 23.37 -10.74
CA TYR A 42 -11.24 23.13 -9.52
C TYR A 42 -9.72 23.01 -9.77
N PHE A 43 -9.22 23.47 -10.92
CA PHE A 43 -7.80 23.46 -11.21
C PHE A 43 -7.36 24.76 -11.87
N ASN A 44 -6.45 25.50 -11.20
CA ASN A 44 -5.80 26.69 -11.74
C ASN A 44 -4.29 26.45 -11.74
N PRO A 45 -3.64 26.13 -12.87
CA PRO A 45 -2.20 25.97 -12.93
C PRO A 45 -1.57 27.36 -13.05
N LYS A 46 -1.04 27.90 -11.95
CA LYS A 46 -0.08 29.01 -12.04
C LYS A 46 1.21 28.46 -12.65
N VAL A 47 1.44 28.81 -13.91
CA VAL A 47 2.71 28.67 -14.60
C VAL A 47 3.73 29.55 -13.89
N VAL A 48 4.80 28.96 -13.36
CA VAL A 48 5.95 29.70 -12.82
C VAL A 48 7.07 29.60 -13.86
N GLU A 49 7.40 30.72 -14.49
CA GLU A 49 8.54 30.85 -15.39
C GLU A 49 9.88 30.75 -14.64
N PRO A 50 10.95 30.22 -15.28
CA PRO A 50 12.23 30.00 -14.62
C PRO A 50 13.01 31.31 -14.45
N LYS A 51 13.33 31.68 -13.20
CA LYS A 51 14.23 32.80 -12.89
C LYS A 51 15.71 32.41 -13.07
N LYS A 52 16.46 33.30 -13.72
CA LYS A 52 17.89 33.21 -14.06
C LYS A 52 18.80 32.97 -12.84
N LYS A 53 19.85 32.16 -13.06
CA LYS A 53 20.91 31.81 -12.08
C LYS A 53 21.67 33.06 -11.61
N SER A 54 21.82 33.24 -10.29
CA SER A 54 22.80 34.18 -9.71
C SER A 54 23.90 33.41 -8.99
N ASN A 55 25.15 33.68 -9.34
CA ASN A 55 26.35 33.11 -8.73
C ASN A 55 26.50 33.57 -7.27
N ARG A 56 26.56 32.63 -6.31
CA ARG A 56 27.08 32.91 -4.96
C ARG A 56 27.99 31.76 -4.50
N LYS A 57 29.22 32.12 -4.15
CA LYS A 57 30.35 31.23 -3.79
C LYS A 57 30.00 30.28 -2.63
N LYS A 58 30.32 28.99 -2.79
CA LYS A 58 30.30 27.96 -1.73
C LYS A 58 31.41 28.25 -0.70
N LYS A 59 31.05 28.25 0.59
CA LYS A 59 32.00 28.01 1.69
C LYS A 59 31.87 26.53 2.09
N SER A 60 32.98 25.81 2.09
CA SER A 60 33.11 24.45 2.60
C SER A 60 33.15 24.47 4.13
N VAL A 61 32.42 23.56 4.77
CA VAL A 61 32.58 23.25 6.19
C VAL A 61 32.82 21.75 6.29
N GLU A 62 33.99 21.39 6.82
CA GLU A 62 34.40 20.03 7.17
C GLU A 62 33.53 19.51 8.32
N ILE A 63 33.01 18.29 8.19
CA ILE A 63 32.37 17.55 9.27
C ILE A 63 33.34 16.41 9.65
N LYS A 64 33.94 16.51 10.83
CA LYS A 64 34.74 15.44 11.43
C LYS A 64 33.82 14.46 12.16
N TYR A 65 34.07 13.17 11.98
CA TYR A 65 33.48 12.09 12.77
C TYR A 65 34.40 11.81 13.97
N GLU A 66 33.84 11.71 15.18
CA GLU A 66 34.53 11.14 16.33
C GLU A 66 33.79 9.89 16.79
N ASN A 67 34.53 8.78 16.84
CA ASN A 67 34.21 7.58 17.59
C ASN A 67 34.59 7.81 19.06
N ASN A 68 33.82 7.31 20.01
CA ASN A 68 34.34 7.02 21.34
C ASN A 68 33.60 5.86 22.00
N ASP A 69 34.33 4.75 22.14
CA ASP A 69 34.11 3.71 23.14
C ASP A 69 34.94 4.07 24.39
N LYS A 70 34.28 4.06 25.56
CA LYS A 70 34.73 3.67 26.91
C LYS A 70 34.27 4.62 28.03
N ASN A 71 33.56 3.98 28.96
CA ASN A 71 33.33 4.23 30.39
C ASN A 71 33.98 5.45 31.04
N ASP A 72 33.17 6.22 31.76
CA ASP A 72 33.52 6.70 33.10
C ASP A 72 32.25 6.98 33.93
N ASP A 73 32.44 6.80 35.24
CA ASP A 73 31.45 6.67 36.30
C ASP A 73 31.00 8.03 36.87
N HIS A 74 29.76 8.05 37.39
CA HIS A 74 29.12 9.05 38.26
C HIS A 74 29.20 10.58 37.95
N ASN A 75 28.05 11.17 37.58
CA ASN A 75 27.39 12.19 38.42
C ASN A 75 25.93 12.45 37.99
N GLU A 76 24.99 12.26 38.92
CA GLU A 76 23.58 12.64 38.77
C GLU A 76 23.43 14.17 38.72
N LYS A 77 22.57 14.67 37.82
CA LYS A 77 21.39 15.49 38.19
C LYS A 77 20.55 15.90 36.98
N ASN A 78 19.34 15.35 36.96
CA ASN A 78 18.05 16.00 36.72
C ASN A 78 17.93 16.99 35.55
N GLY A 79 17.49 16.45 34.41
CA GLY A 79 16.91 17.19 33.29
C GLY A 79 15.65 16.50 32.77
N ASN A 80 14.56 16.57 33.53
CA ASN A 80 13.16 16.44 33.09
C ASN A 80 12.89 15.42 31.97
N GLU A 81 13.12 14.12 32.23
CA GLU A 81 12.55 13.06 31.39
C GLU A 81 11.02 13.16 31.50
N GLN A 82 10.39 13.79 30.52
CA GLN A 82 8.94 13.77 30.41
C GLN A 82 8.52 12.30 30.34
N GLU A 83 7.86 11.83 31.40
CA GLU A 83 7.36 10.47 31.51
C GLU A 83 6.59 10.11 30.22
N LYS A 84 7.16 9.17 29.47
CA LYS A 84 6.68 8.82 28.13
C LYS A 84 5.30 8.19 28.26
N TRP A 85 4.26 8.91 27.81
CA TRP A 85 2.89 8.42 27.92
C TRP A 85 2.68 7.17 27.06
N TYR A 86 2.04 6.14 27.61
CA TYR A 86 1.52 4.99 26.86
C TYR A 86 0.13 4.58 27.41
N PRO A 87 -0.71 3.90 26.59
CA PRO A 87 -2.02 3.46 27.04
C PRO A 87 -1.92 2.36 28.10
N LYS A 88 -2.83 2.36 29.08
CA LYS A 88 -2.92 1.26 30.05
C LYS A 88 -3.24 -0.06 29.35
N ASN A 89 -2.60 -1.15 29.78
CA ASN A 89 -2.83 -2.52 29.29
C ASN A 89 -2.65 -2.67 27.76
N TRP A 90 -1.84 -1.82 27.12
CA TRP A 90 -1.65 -1.87 25.67
C TRP A 90 -1.05 -3.20 25.20
N GLU A 91 -0.10 -3.76 25.97
CA GLU A 91 0.55 -5.04 25.68
C GLU A 91 -0.43 -6.19 25.75
N GLU A 92 -1.20 -6.28 26.84
CA GLU A 92 -2.25 -7.28 27.01
C GLU A 92 -3.29 -7.17 25.89
N THR A 93 -3.70 -5.94 25.56
CA THR A 93 -4.64 -5.67 24.47
C THR A 93 -4.11 -6.14 23.13
N LEU A 94 -2.83 -5.87 22.83
CA LEU A 94 -2.15 -6.32 21.62
C LEU A 94 -2.03 -7.83 21.57
N ASN A 95 -1.68 -8.48 22.68
CA ASN A 95 -1.58 -9.94 22.78
C ASN A 95 -2.92 -10.62 22.54
N PHE A 96 -4.02 -10.07 23.07
CA PHE A 96 -5.36 -10.55 22.74
C PHE A 96 -5.72 -10.39 21.26
N ILE A 97 -5.27 -9.30 20.61
CA ILE A 97 -5.45 -9.14 19.16
C ILE A 97 -4.64 -10.22 18.42
N ARG A 98 -3.38 -10.45 18.79
CA ARG A 98 -2.54 -11.51 18.20
C ARG A 98 -3.19 -12.88 18.37
N GLU A 99 -3.72 -13.19 19.55
CA GLU A 99 -4.43 -14.44 19.83
C GLU A 99 -5.67 -14.62 18.94
N MET A 100 -6.50 -13.58 18.81
CA MET A 100 -7.65 -13.62 17.89
C MET A 100 -7.25 -13.74 16.42
N ARG A 101 -6.02 -13.37 16.07
CA ARG A 101 -5.48 -13.37 14.71
C ARG A 101 -4.55 -14.55 14.41
N LYS A 102 -4.31 -15.45 15.37
CA LYS A 102 -3.34 -16.54 15.26
C LYS A 102 -3.59 -17.49 14.08
N ASN A 103 -4.85 -17.68 13.70
CA ASN A 103 -5.24 -18.57 12.61
C ASN A 103 -5.26 -17.90 11.23
N SER A 104 -4.97 -16.60 11.13
CA SER A 104 -4.85 -15.86 9.86
C SER A 104 -6.01 -16.08 8.88
N THR A 105 -7.25 -15.91 9.36
CA THR A 105 -8.48 -16.19 8.60
C THR A 105 -9.04 -14.98 7.83
N ALA A 106 -8.41 -13.82 7.90
CA ALA A 106 -8.92 -12.59 7.32
C ALA A 106 -8.50 -12.46 5.85
N PRO A 107 -9.29 -11.75 5.02
CA PRO A 107 -8.92 -11.47 3.63
C PRO A 107 -7.51 -10.90 3.43
N VAL A 108 -7.04 -10.05 4.36
CA VAL A 108 -5.70 -9.46 4.27
C VAL A 108 -4.58 -10.51 4.33
N ASP A 109 -4.82 -11.69 4.91
CA ASP A 109 -3.81 -12.74 5.11
C ASP A 109 -3.41 -13.42 3.80
N GLU A 110 -4.38 -13.63 2.92
CA GLU A 110 -4.16 -14.28 1.63
C GLU A 110 -4.07 -13.26 0.50
N MET A 111 -4.86 -12.19 0.57
CA MET A 111 -5.11 -11.26 -0.54
C MET A 111 -4.70 -9.82 -0.21
N GLY A 112 -4.03 -9.60 0.93
CA GLY A 112 -3.48 -8.30 1.27
C GLY A 112 -2.42 -7.82 0.27
N CYS A 113 -2.14 -6.52 0.28
CA CYS A 113 -1.18 -5.92 -0.66
C CYS A 113 0.22 -6.57 -0.59
N HIS A 114 0.63 -7.02 0.61
CA HIS A 114 1.91 -7.69 0.83
C HIS A 114 2.01 -9.10 0.20
N LYS A 115 0.90 -9.66 -0.30
CA LYS A 115 0.85 -10.93 -1.03
C LYS A 115 0.72 -10.76 -2.55
N CYS A 116 0.56 -9.53 -3.04
CA CYS A 116 0.23 -9.29 -4.44
C CYS A 116 1.45 -9.35 -5.38
N SER A 117 2.66 -9.15 -4.86
CA SER A 117 3.90 -9.14 -5.65
C SER A 117 4.43 -10.55 -5.91
N ASP A 118 5.03 -10.77 -7.08
CA ASP A 118 5.67 -12.03 -7.45
C ASP A 118 7.04 -12.16 -6.76
N THR A 119 7.15 -13.11 -5.83
CA THR A 119 8.36 -13.38 -5.06
C THR A 119 9.50 -13.97 -5.90
N LYS A 120 9.23 -14.44 -7.13
CA LYS A 120 10.23 -14.94 -8.06
C LYS A 120 10.73 -13.87 -9.03
N ALA A 121 10.11 -12.68 -9.03
CA ALA A 121 10.54 -11.58 -9.88
C ALA A 121 11.87 -10.98 -9.42
N THR A 122 12.53 -10.23 -10.31
CA THR A 122 13.71 -9.45 -9.91
C THR A 122 13.33 -8.40 -8.88
N PRO A 123 14.26 -7.96 -8.00
CA PRO A 123 13.93 -7.01 -6.94
C PRO A 123 13.23 -5.72 -7.44
N PRO A 124 13.65 -5.04 -8.53
CA PRO A 124 12.94 -3.86 -9.03
C PRO A 124 11.50 -4.15 -9.47
N ILE A 125 11.25 -5.32 -10.09
CA ILE A 125 9.90 -5.71 -10.51
C ILE A 125 9.04 -6.04 -9.30
N PHE A 126 9.56 -6.78 -8.31
CA PHE A 126 8.85 -7.05 -7.06
C PHE A 126 8.45 -5.74 -6.35
N ARG A 127 9.37 -4.77 -6.29
CA ARG A 127 9.11 -3.46 -5.68
C ARG A 127 8.05 -2.66 -6.44
N TYR A 128 8.16 -2.61 -7.76
CA TYR A 128 7.16 -1.96 -8.62
C TYR A 128 5.77 -2.59 -8.45
N GLN A 129 5.67 -3.92 -8.46
CA GLN A 129 4.40 -4.62 -8.23
C GLN A 129 3.82 -4.31 -6.83
N SER A 130 4.68 -4.21 -5.82
CA SER A 130 4.28 -3.83 -4.45
C SER A 130 3.68 -2.43 -4.41
N LEU A 131 4.31 -1.48 -5.13
CA LEU A 131 3.80 -0.11 -5.28
C LEU A 131 2.45 -0.08 -6.01
N VAL A 132 2.33 -0.77 -7.15
CA VAL A 132 1.08 -0.82 -7.93
C VAL A 132 -0.06 -1.44 -7.10
N ALA A 133 0.21 -2.54 -6.38
CA ALA A 133 -0.76 -3.15 -5.48
C ALA A 133 -1.27 -2.17 -4.41
N LEU A 134 -0.38 -1.34 -3.84
CA LEU A 134 -0.76 -0.30 -2.88
C LEU A 134 -1.58 0.82 -3.53
N MET A 135 -1.21 1.27 -4.73
CA MET A 135 -1.99 2.28 -5.48
C MET A 135 -3.41 1.78 -5.80
N LEU A 136 -3.56 0.50 -6.12
CA LEU A 136 -4.86 -0.13 -6.37
C LEU A 136 -5.67 -0.36 -5.08
N SER A 137 -5.03 -0.53 -3.93
CA SER A 137 -5.68 -0.81 -2.64
C SER A 137 -6.58 0.31 -2.12
N SER A 138 -6.34 1.57 -2.52
CA SER A 138 -7.07 2.69 -1.93
C SER A 138 -8.57 2.57 -2.19
N GLN A 139 -9.36 2.50 -1.11
CA GLN A 139 -10.82 2.35 -1.16
C GLN A 139 -11.26 1.15 -2.00
N THR A 140 -10.50 0.05 -1.97
CA THR A 140 -10.80 -1.17 -2.71
C THR A 140 -10.61 -2.37 -1.79
N LYS A 141 -11.49 -3.37 -1.89
CA LYS A 141 -11.38 -4.59 -1.07
C LYS A 141 -10.14 -5.39 -1.50
N ASP A 142 -9.52 -6.08 -0.54
CA ASP A 142 -8.32 -6.90 -0.78
C ASP A 142 -8.52 -7.91 -1.91
N GLN A 143 -9.66 -8.62 -1.93
CA GLN A 143 -10.01 -9.58 -3.00
C GLN A 143 -9.98 -8.93 -4.40
N THR A 144 -10.57 -7.74 -4.52
CA THR A 144 -10.67 -7.03 -5.81
C THR A 144 -9.30 -6.53 -6.25
N ASN A 145 -8.49 -6.05 -5.30
CA ASN A 145 -7.13 -5.62 -5.56
C ASN A 145 -6.25 -6.79 -6.01
N HIS A 146 -6.28 -7.89 -5.26
CA HIS A 146 -5.53 -9.11 -5.55
C HIS A 146 -5.86 -9.66 -6.94
N ALA A 147 -7.14 -9.82 -7.26
CA ALA A 147 -7.57 -10.29 -8.59
C ALA A 147 -7.11 -9.36 -9.74
N ALA A 148 -7.05 -8.03 -9.51
CA ALA A 148 -6.51 -7.08 -10.48
C ALA A 148 -4.99 -7.24 -10.63
N MET A 149 -4.27 -7.43 -9.53
CA MET A 149 -2.83 -7.67 -9.53
C MET A 149 -2.46 -8.98 -10.24
N GLU A 150 -3.24 -10.05 -10.07
CA GLU A 150 -3.04 -11.30 -10.83
C GLU A 150 -3.14 -11.08 -12.35
N ARG A 151 -4.16 -10.35 -12.81
CA ARG A 151 -4.30 -10.00 -14.24
C ARG A 151 -3.16 -9.11 -14.73
N LEU A 152 -2.73 -8.13 -13.94
CA LEU A 152 -1.59 -7.27 -14.29
C LEU A 152 -0.29 -8.07 -14.39
N LYS A 153 -0.04 -8.99 -13.45
CA LYS A 153 1.15 -9.85 -13.47
C LYS A 153 1.15 -10.77 -14.69
N ALA A 154 0.01 -11.41 -14.99
CA ALA A 154 -0.15 -12.22 -16.20
C ALA A 154 0.08 -11.42 -17.50
N HIS A 155 -0.29 -10.13 -17.51
CA HIS A 155 -0.04 -9.21 -18.62
C HIS A 155 1.41 -8.70 -18.69
N GLY A 156 2.21 -8.89 -17.63
CA GLY A 156 3.56 -8.33 -17.49
C GLY A 156 3.57 -7.02 -16.71
N CYS A 157 3.48 -7.08 -15.38
CA CYS A 157 3.46 -5.89 -14.53
C CYS A 157 4.88 -5.31 -14.35
N THR A 158 5.38 -4.61 -15.38
CA THR A 158 6.64 -3.85 -15.37
C THR A 158 6.40 -2.41 -15.81
N PRO A 159 7.24 -1.43 -15.42
CA PRO A 159 7.06 -0.04 -15.84
C PRO A 159 6.98 0.10 -17.37
N THR A 160 7.91 -0.51 -18.11
CA THR A 160 7.97 -0.45 -19.58
C THR A 160 6.68 -0.98 -20.23
N ASN A 161 6.22 -2.16 -19.82
CA ASN A 161 5.02 -2.75 -20.42
C ASN A 161 3.75 -1.95 -20.08
N ILE A 162 3.67 -1.41 -18.86
CA ILE A 162 2.53 -0.61 -18.42
C ILE A 162 2.45 0.71 -19.19
N VAL A 163 3.57 1.38 -19.45
CA VAL A 163 3.60 2.58 -20.31
C VAL A 163 3.14 2.25 -21.73
N GLY A 164 3.60 1.13 -22.29
CA GLY A 164 3.20 0.65 -23.62
C GLY A 164 1.76 0.14 -23.72
N THR A 165 1.08 -0.10 -22.59
CA THR A 165 -0.31 -0.60 -22.58
C THR A 165 -1.29 0.57 -22.73
N SER A 166 -2.29 0.43 -23.61
CA SER A 166 -3.33 1.45 -23.78
C SER A 166 -4.19 1.60 -22.52
N ASP A 167 -4.72 2.81 -22.30
CA ASP A 167 -5.54 3.10 -21.12
C ASP A 167 -6.80 2.22 -21.04
N GLU A 168 -7.35 1.86 -22.20
CA GLU A 168 -8.49 0.96 -22.31
C GLU A 168 -8.15 -0.46 -21.83
N ILE A 169 -7.04 -1.02 -22.31
CA ILE A 169 -6.59 -2.36 -21.91
C ILE A 169 -6.22 -2.36 -20.43
N LEU A 170 -5.44 -1.37 -19.98
CA LEU A 170 -5.05 -1.26 -18.57
C LEU A 170 -6.28 -1.10 -17.67
N GLY A 171 -7.27 -0.32 -18.11
CA GLY A 171 -8.56 -0.18 -17.45
C GLY A 171 -9.31 -1.51 -17.29
N LYS A 172 -9.39 -2.31 -18.37
CA LYS A 172 -9.98 -3.66 -18.34
C LYS A 172 -9.23 -4.58 -17.38
N LEU A 173 -7.90 -4.51 -17.35
CA LEU A 173 -7.07 -5.31 -16.45
C LEU A 173 -7.34 -5.00 -14.98
N ILE A 174 -7.59 -3.74 -14.61
CA ILE A 174 -7.77 -3.36 -13.20
C ILE A 174 -9.25 -3.24 -12.78
N TYR A 175 -10.22 -3.29 -13.69
CA TYR A 175 -11.64 -3.31 -13.33
C TYR A 175 -11.99 -4.58 -12.51
N PRO A 176 -12.81 -4.52 -11.44
CA PRO A 176 -13.62 -3.40 -10.95
C PRO A 176 -12.99 -2.63 -9.77
N VAL A 177 -11.66 -2.45 -9.72
CA VAL A 177 -11.02 -1.63 -8.70
C VAL A 177 -11.69 -0.24 -8.64
N SER A 178 -11.96 0.25 -7.44
CA SER A 178 -12.64 1.53 -7.26
C SER A 178 -11.79 2.68 -7.82
N PHE A 179 -12.44 3.61 -8.52
CA PHE A 179 -11.78 4.72 -9.21
C PHE A 179 -10.75 4.29 -10.27
N TRP A 180 -10.94 3.12 -10.89
CA TRP A 180 -9.98 2.55 -11.85
C TRP A 180 -9.54 3.54 -12.94
N LYS A 181 -10.46 4.34 -13.52
CA LYS A 181 -10.12 5.33 -14.57
C LYS A 181 -9.03 6.30 -14.13
N ARG A 182 -9.07 6.76 -12.87
CA ARG A 182 -8.05 7.64 -12.29
C ARG A 182 -6.78 6.86 -11.96
N LYS A 183 -6.91 5.64 -11.46
CA LYS A 183 -5.77 4.78 -11.12
C LYS A 183 -4.96 4.37 -12.37
N VAL A 184 -5.59 4.17 -13.53
CA VAL A 184 -4.90 4.00 -14.83
C VAL A 184 -3.92 5.16 -15.06
N GLN A 185 -4.40 6.40 -14.93
CA GLN A 185 -3.57 7.60 -15.13
C GLN A 185 -2.43 7.69 -14.12
N TYR A 186 -2.69 7.39 -12.85
CA TYR A 186 -1.65 7.41 -11.81
C TYR A 186 -0.59 6.35 -12.04
N ILE A 187 -0.98 5.12 -12.38
CA ILE A 187 -0.06 4.01 -12.64
C ILE A 187 0.81 4.34 -13.85
N LYS A 188 0.24 4.77 -14.98
CA LYS A 188 1.04 5.11 -16.18
C LYS A 188 2.02 6.24 -15.93
N ARG A 189 1.57 7.35 -15.34
CA ARG A 189 2.45 8.48 -14.99
C ARG A 189 3.54 8.08 -14.00
N THR A 190 3.21 7.23 -13.03
CA THR A 190 4.21 6.68 -12.11
C THR A 190 5.25 5.92 -12.92
N SER A 191 4.85 4.97 -13.76
CA SER A 191 5.77 4.18 -14.58
C SER A 191 6.66 5.03 -15.49
N GLU A 192 6.11 6.09 -16.09
CA GLU A 192 6.87 7.08 -16.87
C GLU A 192 7.95 7.78 -16.02
N ILE A 193 7.59 8.26 -14.82
CA ILE A 193 8.54 8.86 -13.87
C ILE A 193 9.63 7.85 -13.48
N LEU A 194 9.26 6.60 -13.18
CA LEU A 194 10.22 5.59 -12.76
C LEU A 194 11.23 5.27 -13.87
N LEU A 195 10.77 5.14 -15.11
CA LEU A 195 11.66 4.89 -16.26
C LEU A 195 12.62 6.06 -16.50
N LYS A 196 12.13 7.30 -16.34
CA LYS A 196 12.90 8.50 -16.62
C LYS A 196 13.89 8.86 -15.51
N ASP A 197 13.43 8.85 -14.26
CA ASP A 197 14.14 9.47 -13.13
C ASP A 197 14.71 8.43 -12.15
N TYR A 198 14.26 7.18 -12.20
CA TYR A 198 14.63 6.11 -11.25
C TYR A 198 15.12 4.82 -11.93
N ASN A 199 15.51 4.89 -13.21
CA ASN A 199 16.08 3.78 -13.96
C ASN A 199 15.19 2.51 -13.97
N GLY A 200 13.88 2.70 -13.89
CA GLY A 200 12.87 1.62 -13.87
C GLY A 200 12.59 1.00 -12.49
N ASP A 201 13.20 1.50 -11.42
CA ASP A 201 12.90 1.09 -10.04
C ASP A 201 12.05 2.15 -9.30
N ILE A 202 11.56 1.84 -8.10
CA ILE A 202 10.85 2.80 -7.26
C ILE A 202 11.82 3.61 -6.37
N PRO A 203 11.44 4.80 -5.88
CA PRO A 203 12.22 5.52 -4.87
C PRO A 203 12.39 4.70 -3.57
N ASP A 204 13.52 4.84 -2.90
CA ASP A 204 13.84 4.17 -1.63
C ASP A 204 13.72 5.08 -0.40
N THR A 205 12.95 6.16 -0.54
CA THR A 205 12.65 7.15 0.51
C THR A 205 11.15 7.43 0.55
N ILE A 206 10.63 7.84 1.72
CA ILE A 206 9.21 8.18 1.89
C ILE A 206 8.85 9.42 1.09
N GLU A 207 9.74 10.41 1.08
CA GLU A 207 9.57 11.65 0.33
C GLU A 207 9.50 11.37 -1.17
N GLY A 208 10.39 10.50 -1.68
CA GLY A 208 10.38 10.08 -3.08
C GLY A 208 9.10 9.32 -3.44
N LEU A 209 8.68 8.37 -2.61
CA LEU A 209 7.44 7.62 -2.85
C LEU A 209 6.21 8.52 -2.83
N CYS A 210 6.10 9.45 -1.87
CA CYS A 210 4.97 10.37 -1.77
C CYS A 210 4.95 11.44 -2.87
N ALA A 211 6.07 11.66 -3.57
CA ALA A 211 6.10 12.52 -4.75
C ALA A 211 5.44 11.86 -5.98
N LEU A 212 5.23 10.54 -5.97
CA LEU A 212 4.58 9.82 -7.06
C LEU A 212 3.06 10.07 -7.06
N PRO A 213 2.44 10.18 -8.26
CA PRO A 213 1.03 10.53 -8.38
C PRO A 213 0.13 9.47 -7.74
N GLY A 214 -0.70 9.90 -6.78
CA GLY A 214 -1.66 9.03 -6.10
C GLY A 214 -1.07 8.26 -4.90
N VAL A 215 0.20 8.44 -4.58
CA VAL A 215 0.85 7.81 -3.42
C VAL A 215 0.83 8.79 -2.24
N GLY A 216 0.19 8.39 -1.14
CA GLY A 216 0.16 9.16 0.11
C GLY A 216 1.02 8.54 1.22
N PRO A 217 1.18 9.21 2.37
CA PRO A 217 2.07 8.78 3.46
C PRO A 217 1.84 7.33 3.93
N LYS A 218 0.57 6.90 4.09
CA LYS A 218 0.23 5.50 4.42
C LYS A 218 0.84 4.51 3.41
N MET A 219 0.65 4.78 2.12
CA MET A 219 1.18 3.91 1.07
C MET A 219 2.70 3.93 1.07
N GLY A 220 3.32 5.10 1.24
CA GLY A 220 4.77 5.24 1.34
C GLY A 220 5.35 4.36 2.44
N HIS A 221 4.83 4.45 3.67
CA HIS A 221 5.33 3.66 4.80
C HIS A 221 5.19 2.16 4.59
N ILE A 222 4.04 1.71 4.11
CA ILE A 222 3.82 0.27 3.83
C ILE A 222 4.68 -0.20 2.65
N CYS A 223 4.88 0.65 1.64
CA CYS A 223 5.75 0.35 0.51
C CYS A 223 7.21 0.22 0.95
N MET A 224 7.71 1.11 1.80
CA MET A 224 9.07 1.01 2.35
C MET A 224 9.28 -0.30 3.13
N ASP A 225 8.29 -0.72 3.91
CA ASP A 225 8.36 -1.97 4.65
C ASP A 225 8.39 -3.18 3.69
N ILE A 226 7.40 -3.31 2.81
CA ILE A 226 7.27 -4.47 1.91
C ILE A 226 8.38 -4.51 0.85
N ALA A 227 8.65 -3.39 0.20
CA ALA A 227 9.48 -3.32 -1.00
C ALA A 227 10.98 -3.21 -0.66
N TRP A 228 11.31 -2.54 0.45
CA TRP A 228 12.68 -2.26 0.84
C TRP A 228 13.10 -2.92 2.15
N ASN A 229 12.19 -3.59 2.87
CA ASN A 229 12.43 -4.12 4.20
C ASN A 229 12.94 -3.03 5.17
N LYS A 230 12.40 -1.82 5.04
CA LYS A 230 12.81 -0.63 5.80
C LYS A 230 11.60 -0.04 6.54
N ILE A 231 11.61 -0.17 7.88
CA ILE A 231 10.59 0.42 8.74
C ILE A 231 10.82 1.94 8.86
N SER A 232 10.07 2.70 8.07
CA SER A 232 10.10 4.16 8.04
C SER A 232 9.04 4.82 8.91
N GLY A 233 7.98 4.10 9.27
CA GLY A 233 6.84 4.60 10.03
C GLY A 233 5.67 3.62 10.01
N ILE A 234 4.61 3.92 10.75
CA ILE A 234 3.42 3.07 10.81
C ILE A 234 2.45 3.44 9.68
N GLY A 235 2.10 2.47 8.84
CA GLY A 235 1.04 2.62 7.86
C GLY A 235 -0.34 2.72 8.50
N VAL A 236 -0.90 3.92 8.65
CA VAL A 236 -2.24 4.09 9.24
C VAL A 236 -3.31 4.22 8.16
N ASP A 237 -4.20 3.24 8.09
CA ASP A 237 -5.40 3.27 7.26
C ASP A 237 -6.68 3.45 8.10
N THR A 238 -7.84 3.26 7.48
CA THR A 238 -9.14 3.39 8.17
C THR A 238 -9.37 2.34 9.26
N HIS A 239 -8.74 1.16 9.18
CA HIS A 239 -8.80 0.14 10.21
C HIS A 239 -7.95 0.56 11.41
N VAL A 240 -6.66 0.82 11.18
CA VAL A 240 -5.71 1.25 12.22
C VAL A 240 -6.25 2.49 12.92
N HIS A 241 -6.62 3.52 12.15
CA HIS A 241 -7.16 4.77 12.69
C HIS A 241 -8.38 4.54 13.60
N ARG A 242 -9.37 3.78 13.14
CA ARG A 242 -10.59 3.51 13.91
C ARG A 242 -10.28 2.71 15.18
N ILE A 243 -9.51 1.64 15.05
CA ILE A 243 -9.25 0.71 16.15
C ILE A 243 -8.41 1.38 17.23
N CYS A 244 -7.36 2.11 16.86
CA CYS A 244 -6.54 2.83 17.83
C CYS A 244 -7.34 3.90 18.60
N ASN A 245 -8.27 4.59 17.94
CA ASN A 245 -9.18 5.49 18.64
C ASN A 245 -10.14 4.74 19.59
N ARG A 246 -10.72 3.61 19.18
CA ARG A 246 -11.61 2.78 20.03
C ARG A 246 -10.89 2.21 21.26
N LEU A 247 -9.64 1.81 21.09
CA LEU A 247 -8.78 1.28 22.16
C LEU A 247 -8.14 2.38 23.02
N GLN A 248 -8.30 3.65 22.64
CA GLN A 248 -7.58 4.78 23.25
C GLN A 248 -6.05 4.60 23.24
N TRP A 249 -5.54 4.04 22.13
CA TRP A 249 -4.10 3.98 21.82
C TRP A 249 -3.51 5.32 21.37
N VAL A 250 -4.35 6.35 21.36
CA VAL A 250 -4.02 7.75 21.10
C VAL A 250 -4.37 8.56 22.35
N LYS A 251 -3.45 9.43 22.80
CA LYS A 251 -3.61 10.23 24.02
C LYS A 251 -4.78 11.20 23.91
N LYS A 252 -4.96 11.78 22.72
CA LYS A 252 -6.13 12.58 22.35
C LYS A 252 -6.78 11.94 21.14
N GLN A 253 -8.12 12.00 21.08
CA GLN A 253 -8.90 11.51 19.94
C GLN A 253 -8.33 12.08 18.64
N ALA A 254 -7.70 11.22 17.85
CA ALA A 254 -7.06 11.63 16.61
C ALA A 254 -8.12 11.87 15.55
N LYS A 255 -8.02 12.98 14.83
CA LYS A 255 -8.97 13.38 13.77
C LYS A 255 -8.51 12.95 12.39
N SER A 256 -7.26 12.52 12.25
CA SER A 256 -6.69 12.05 10.98
C SER A 256 -5.82 10.80 11.17
N PRO A 257 -5.65 9.99 10.10
CA PRO A 257 -4.69 8.88 10.10
C PRO A 257 -3.25 9.31 10.43
N GLU A 258 -2.83 10.47 9.91
CA GLU A 258 -1.49 11.01 10.15
C GLU A 258 -1.28 11.42 11.62
N GLU A 259 -2.29 12.01 12.25
CA GLU A 259 -2.26 12.29 13.69
C GLU A 259 -2.20 11.00 14.51
N THR A 260 -2.91 9.95 14.09
CA THR A 260 -2.83 8.63 14.74
C THR A 260 -1.43 8.05 14.62
N ARG A 261 -0.81 8.13 13.43
CA ARG A 261 0.55 7.65 13.19
C ARG A 261 1.54 8.30 14.17
N LYS A 262 1.56 9.64 14.21
CA LYS A 262 2.46 10.40 15.10
C LYS A 262 2.23 10.05 16.57
N GLN A 263 0.97 9.89 16.98
CA GLN A 263 0.67 9.49 18.36
C GLN A 263 1.15 8.07 18.66
N LEU A 264 0.91 7.09 17.78
CA LEU A 264 1.41 5.72 17.98
C LEU A 264 2.94 5.67 18.02
N GLU A 265 3.61 6.29 17.05
CA GLU A 265 5.08 6.32 16.97
C GLU A 265 5.74 6.99 18.19
N SER A 266 5.02 7.89 18.88
CA SER A 266 5.53 8.56 20.08
C SER A 266 5.71 7.63 21.28
N TRP A 267 5.05 6.47 21.31
CA TRP A 267 5.07 5.57 22.47
C TRP A 267 5.27 4.09 22.13
N LEU A 268 4.76 3.63 21.00
CA LEU A 268 4.79 2.23 20.61
C LEU A 268 6.23 1.79 20.25
N PRO A 269 6.74 0.67 20.81
CA PRO A 269 8.05 0.14 20.48
C PRO A 269 8.27 -0.07 18.96
N LYS A 270 9.43 0.33 18.45
CA LYS A 270 9.69 0.35 16.99
C LYS A 270 9.70 -1.06 16.36
N ASN A 271 10.07 -2.08 17.14
CA ASN A 271 10.13 -3.47 16.69
C ASN A 271 8.77 -4.06 16.31
N ILE A 272 7.66 -3.44 16.72
CA ILE A 272 6.31 -3.90 16.36
C ILE A 272 5.64 -3.04 15.29
N TRP A 273 6.29 -2.00 14.77
CA TRP A 273 5.63 -1.08 13.81
C TRP A 273 5.19 -1.76 12.51
N SER A 274 5.97 -2.73 12.01
CA SER A 274 5.66 -3.46 10.77
C SER A 274 4.41 -4.34 10.90
N GLU A 275 4.19 -4.97 12.06
CA GLU A 275 3.03 -5.85 12.26
C GLU A 275 1.71 -5.09 12.46
N ILE A 276 1.74 -3.83 12.94
CA ILE A 276 0.55 -3.11 13.39
C ILE A 276 -0.50 -2.96 12.29
N ASN A 277 -0.11 -2.54 11.09
CA ASN A 277 -1.08 -2.34 10.02
C ASN A 277 -1.78 -3.66 9.68
N TYR A 278 -1.00 -4.68 9.36
CA TYR A 278 -1.49 -6.00 8.96
C TYR A 278 -2.40 -6.61 10.05
N LEU A 279 -1.95 -6.57 11.30
CA LEU A 279 -2.67 -7.14 12.43
C LEU A 279 -4.03 -6.44 12.64
N LEU A 280 -4.04 -5.11 12.66
CA LEU A 280 -5.25 -4.33 12.91
C LEU A 280 -6.20 -4.30 11.71
N VAL A 281 -5.70 -4.40 10.48
CA VAL A 281 -6.54 -4.57 9.29
C VAL A 281 -7.35 -5.86 9.41
N GLY A 282 -6.70 -7.00 9.62
CA GLY A 282 -7.39 -8.29 9.77
C GLY A 282 -8.35 -8.30 10.96
N PHE A 283 -7.91 -7.80 12.11
CA PHE A 283 -8.78 -7.66 13.29
C PHE A 283 -10.01 -6.78 13.01
N GLY A 284 -9.84 -5.71 12.23
CA GLY A 284 -10.92 -4.82 11.83
C GLY A 284 -11.84 -5.38 10.75
N GLN A 285 -11.40 -6.37 9.96
CA GLN A 285 -12.22 -7.09 8.98
C GLN A 285 -13.13 -8.12 9.67
N GLU A 286 -12.63 -8.79 10.71
CA GLU A 286 -13.32 -9.94 11.33
C GLU A 286 -14.10 -9.61 12.60
N ILE A 287 -13.52 -8.79 13.48
CA ILE A 287 -14.01 -8.54 14.84
C ILE A 287 -14.39 -7.07 15.04
N CYS A 288 -13.42 -6.15 14.93
CA CYS A 288 -13.63 -4.72 15.22
C CYS A 288 -14.16 -3.95 14.00
N GLN A 289 -15.28 -4.43 13.45
CA GLN A 289 -15.91 -3.90 12.24
C GLN A 289 -16.35 -2.44 12.39
N PRO A 290 -16.41 -1.65 11.29
CA PRO A 290 -16.84 -0.25 11.35
C PRO A 290 -18.22 -0.08 11.99
N GLN A 291 -19.18 -0.92 11.59
CA GLN A 291 -20.52 -0.98 12.13
C GLN A 291 -20.70 -2.29 12.89
N ARG A 292 -21.41 -2.25 14.03
CA ARG A 292 -21.73 -3.42 14.87
C ARG A 292 -20.53 -4.35 15.10
N PRO A 293 -19.41 -3.85 15.68
CA PRO A 293 -18.26 -4.70 15.98
C PRO A 293 -18.68 -5.86 16.89
N LYS A 294 -18.06 -7.03 16.71
CA LYS A 294 -18.37 -8.26 17.45
C LYS A 294 -17.75 -8.24 18.85
N CYS A 295 -18.11 -7.23 19.66
CA CYS A 295 -17.54 -7.01 21.00
C CYS A 295 -17.73 -8.21 21.93
N GLU A 296 -18.81 -8.97 21.78
CA GLU A 296 -19.08 -10.19 22.55
C GLU A 296 -18.06 -11.30 22.31
N GLN A 297 -17.50 -11.37 21.10
CA GLN A 297 -16.49 -12.36 20.71
C GLN A 297 -15.05 -11.83 20.92
N CYS A 298 -14.91 -10.57 21.32
CA CYS A 298 -13.63 -9.90 21.41
C CYS A 298 -12.97 -10.16 22.78
N LEU A 299 -11.78 -10.76 22.79
CA LEU A 299 -11.02 -10.99 24.04
C LEU A 299 -10.73 -9.68 24.80
N ASN A 300 -10.67 -8.55 24.07
CA ASN A 300 -10.48 -7.23 24.66
C ASN A 300 -11.75 -6.64 25.31
N LYS A 301 -12.91 -7.30 25.31
CA LYS A 301 -14.19 -6.74 25.80
C LYS A 301 -14.07 -6.07 27.18
N LYS A 302 -13.36 -6.70 28.12
CA LYS A 302 -13.18 -6.21 29.50
C LYS A 302 -12.16 -5.09 29.64
N LEU A 303 -11.28 -4.90 28.65
CA LEU A 303 -10.23 -3.86 28.67
C LEU A 303 -10.58 -2.67 27.79
N CYS A 304 -11.29 -2.92 26.69
CA CYS A 304 -11.60 -1.96 25.63
C CYS A 304 -12.55 -0.84 26.12
N PRO A 305 -12.11 0.44 26.09
CA PRO A 305 -12.94 1.57 26.48
C PRO A 305 -14.24 1.67 25.66
N PHE A 306 -14.16 1.41 24.36
CA PHE A 306 -15.33 1.43 23.47
C PHE A 306 -16.36 0.34 23.81
N ALA A 307 -15.93 -0.86 24.18
CA ALA A 307 -16.85 -1.95 24.53
C ALA A 307 -17.57 -1.66 25.86
N LYS A 308 -16.85 -1.14 26.85
CA LYS A 308 -17.42 -0.72 28.15
C LYS A 308 -18.49 0.33 27.98
N ALA A 309 -18.23 1.37 27.20
CA ALA A 309 -19.18 2.47 26.99
C ALA A 309 -20.49 2.03 26.31
N ASN A 310 -20.46 0.98 25.49
CA ASN A 310 -21.66 0.45 24.83
C ASN A 310 -22.44 -0.56 25.68
N ASN A 311 -21.84 -1.17 26.71
CA ASN A 311 -22.54 -2.08 27.64
C ASN A 311 -23.25 -1.33 28.78
N SER A 312 -22.98 -0.04 28.95
CA SER A 312 -23.64 0.83 29.95
C SER A 312 -24.90 1.52 29.42
N LYS A 313 -25.38 1.13 28.25
CA LYS A 313 -26.63 1.59 27.62
C LYS A 313 -27.56 0.42 27.40
#